data_AF-A0A0P0LN88-F1
#
_entry.id   AF-A0A0P0LN88-F1
#
_cell.length_a   1.000
_cell.length_b   1.000
_cell.length_c   1.000
_cell.angle_alpha   90.00
_cell.angle_beta   90.00
_cell.angle_gamma   90.00
#
_symmetry.space_group_name_H-M   'P 1'
#
loop_
_entity.id
_entity.type
_entity.pdbx_description
1 polymer ?
#
loop_
_entity_poly.entity_id
_entity_poly.type
_entity_poly.pdbx_seq_one_letter_code
_entity_poly.pdbx_strand_id
1 'polypeptide(L)'
;MGKIFRLVFGARPQQGVAPERLETIADVLRKAGIKADISDDINRDTFIKWSFISAMACTGAYHDVPMGPLQHPGAERDTFIGLSKESSEIGRKMGITYAEDPIEYNLKVIDKLDPDSTASMQKDIAKGHESEIQGLLLI
;
A
#
# COMPACT_ATOMS: atom_id res chain seq x y z
N MET A 1 -7.85 -19.32 1.50
CA MET A 1 -6.57 -18.89 2.10
C MET A 1 -5.51 -18.88 1.00
N GLY A 2 -5.05 -17.70 0.57
CA GLY A 2 -4.23 -17.53 -0.63
C GLY A 2 -2.85 -18.16 -0.50
N LYS A 3 -2.55 -19.16 -1.35
CA LYS A 3 -1.34 -20.00 -1.31
C LYS A 3 -0.06 -19.34 -1.84
N ILE A 4 -0.03 -18.03 -2.10
CA ILE A 4 1.12 -17.38 -2.73
C ILE A 4 1.47 -16.09 -1.98
N PHE A 5 2.59 -16.15 -1.25
CA PHE A 5 3.25 -14.97 -0.70
C PHE A 5 3.98 -14.26 -1.85
N ARG A 6 3.60 -13.01 -2.14
CA ARG A 6 4.19 -12.20 -3.20
C ARG A 6 5.05 -11.09 -2.59
N LEU A 7 6.28 -10.96 -3.07
CA LEU A 7 7.19 -9.87 -2.75
C LEU A 7 7.53 -9.10 -4.03
N VAL A 8 7.38 -7.78 -3.97
CA VAL A 8 7.91 -6.85 -4.98
C VAL A 8 9.08 -6.13 -4.33
N PHE A 9 10.25 -6.16 -4.95
CA PHE A 9 11.45 -5.54 -4.41
C PHE A 9 12.37 -5.00 -5.51
N GLY A 10 13.26 -4.08 -5.18
CA GLY A 10 14.18 -3.48 -6.12
C GLY A 10 15.17 -2.56 -5.40
N ALA A 11 16.08 -1.97 -6.15
CA ALA A 11 17.03 -1.00 -5.63
C ALA A 11 16.69 0.41 -6.13
N ARG A 12 16.91 1.42 -5.28
CA ARG A 12 16.82 2.82 -5.73
C ARG A 12 18.02 3.11 -6.63
N PRO A 13 17.89 3.92 -7.69
CA PRO A 13 18.99 4.22 -8.60
C PRO A 13 20.27 4.70 -7.89
N GLN A 14 20.11 5.48 -6.82
CA GLN A 14 21.22 6.05 -6.03
C GLN A 14 22.01 5.01 -5.24
N GLN A 15 21.48 3.80 -5.06
CA GLN A 15 22.15 2.73 -4.31
C GLN A 15 23.17 1.95 -5.16
N GLY A 16 23.16 2.11 -6.49
CA GLY A 16 24.14 1.48 -7.39
C GLY A 16 24.18 -0.05 -7.29
N VAL A 17 23.05 -0.70 -6.97
CA VAL A 17 22.99 -2.16 -6.83
C VAL A 17 22.98 -2.80 -8.21
N ALA A 18 23.90 -3.74 -8.42
CA ALA A 18 23.97 -4.52 -9.66
C ALA A 18 22.70 -5.35 -9.88
N PRO A 19 22.09 -5.34 -11.09
CA PRO A 19 20.89 -6.12 -11.40
C PRO A 19 21.03 -7.62 -11.09
N GLU A 20 22.21 -8.20 -11.31
CA GLU A 20 22.50 -9.62 -11.07
C GLU A 20 22.34 -10.01 -9.60
N ARG A 21 22.61 -9.07 -8.68
CA ARG A 21 22.39 -9.29 -7.25
C ARG A 21 20.91 -9.37 -6.92
N LEU A 22 20.07 -8.55 -7.56
CA LEU A 22 18.62 -8.61 -7.39
C LEU A 22 18.06 -9.91 -7.96
N GLU A 23 18.51 -10.35 -9.13
CA GLU A 23 18.11 -11.63 -9.71
C GLU A 23 18.52 -12.82 -8.85
N THR A 24 19.74 -12.79 -8.29
CA THR A 24 20.19 -13.84 -7.35
C THR A 24 19.24 -13.96 -6.15
N ILE A 25 18.81 -12.82 -5.59
CA ILE A 25 17.86 -12.80 -4.47
C ILE A 25 16.48 -13.30 -4.92
N ALA A 26 16.00 -12.85 -6.08
CA ALA A 26 14.72 -13.27 -6.62
C ALA A 26 14.69 -14.79 -6.84
N ASP A 27 15.76 -15.37 -7.36
CA ASP A 27 15.89 -16.81 -7.57
C ASP A 27 15.87 -17.60 -6.27
N VAL A 28 16.54 -17.12 -5.22
CA VAL A 28 16.48 -17.75 -3.89
C VAL A 28 15.04 -17.74 -3.35
N LEU A 29 14.35 -16.60 -3.44
CA LEU A 29 12.96 -16.48 -2.99
C LEU A 29 12.01 -17.36 -3.81
N ARG A 30 12.16 -17.38 -5.14
CA ARG A 30 11.36 -18.21 -6.05
C ARG A 30 11.57 -19.70 -5.77
N LYS A 31 12.81 -20.14 -5.53
CA LYS A 31 13.12 -21.53 -5.13
C LYS A 31 12.51 -21.92 -3.78
N ALA A 32 12.32 -20.95 -2.88
CA ALA A 32 11.60 -21.13 -1.63
C ALA A 32 10.06 -21.08 -1.77
N GLY A 33 9.52 -20.94 -2.99
CA GLY A 33 8.08 -20.87 -3.25
C GLY A 33 7.46 -19.49 -3.06
N ILE A 34 8.27 -18.43 -2.91
CA ILE A 34 7.80 -17.04 -2.81
C ILE A 34 7.75 -16.45 -4.21
N LYS A 35 6.61 -15.87 -4.60
CA LYS A 35 6.52 -15.11 -5.86
C LYS A 35 7.29 -13.81 -5.69
N ALA A 36 8.49 -13.72 -6.27
CA ALA A 36 9.35 -12.54 -6.18
C ALA A 36 9.45 -11.84 -7.53
N ASP A 37 8.91 -10.62 -7.59
CA ASP A 37 8.97 -9.73 -8.76
C ASP A 37 10.00 -8.62 -8.49
N ILE A 38 10.93 -8.41 -9.43
CA ILE A 38 11.88 -7.29 -9.35
C ILE A 38 11.23 -6.07 -9.98
N SER A 39 11.14 -5.00 -9.21
CA SER A 39 10.66 -3.70 -9.63
C SER A 39 11.71 -2.99 -10.47
N ASP A 40 11.29 -2.41 -11.60
CA ASP A 40 12.09 -1.50 -12.42
C ASP A 40 12.17 -0.08 -11.82
N ASP A 41 11.16 0.33 -11.05
CA ASP A 41 11.15 1.56 -10.26
C ASP A 41 10.58 1.33 -8.86
N ILE A 42 11.48 1.00 -7.91
CA ILE A 42 11.05 0.69 -6.54
C ILE A 42 10.52 1.93 -5.81
N ASN A 43 10.89 3.15 -6.23
CA ASN A 43 10.35 4.37 -5.62
C ASN A 43 8.87 4.52 -5.95
N ARG A 44 8.51 4.29 -7.21
CA ARG A 44 7.11 4.24 -7.65
C ARG A 44 6.33 3.16 -6.90
N ASP A 45 6.82 1.92 -6.92
CA ASP A 45 6.08 0.78 -6.38
C ASP A 45 5.88 0.90 -4.85
N THR A 46 6.88 1.44 -4.14
CA THR A 46 6.75 1.73 -2.70
C THR A 46 5.80 2.89 -2.42
N PHE A 47 5.83 3.96 -3.23
CA PHE A 47 4.89 5.07 -3.10
C PHE A 47 3.44 4.64 -3.35
N ILE A 48 3.17 3.85 -4.40
CA ILE A 48 1.83 3.33 -4.71
C ILE A 48 1.29 2.48 -3.56
N LYS A 49 2.14 1.61 -2.98
CA LYS A 49 1.75 0.81 -1.81
C LYS A 49 1.50 1.69 -0.59
N TRP A 50 2.36 2.68 -0.35
CA TRP A 50 2.23 3.59 0.78
C TRP A 50 0.96 4.45 0.67
N SER A 51 0.62 4.98 -0.51
CA SER A 51 -0.56 5.83 -0.70
C SER A 51 -1.85 5.09 -0.40
N PHE A 52 -1.94 3.82 -0.81
CA PHE A 52 -3.06 2.94 -0.46
C PHE A 52 -3.15 2.71 1.06
N ILE A 53 -2.05 2.29 1.70
CA ILE A 53 -2.04 1.99 3.14
C ILE A 53 -2.34 3.24 3.96
N SER A 54 -1.78 4.39 3.58
CA SER A 54 -2.03 5.68 4.21
C SER A 54 -3.52 6.04 4.18
N ALA A 55 -4.14 6.06 3.00
CA ALA A 55 -5.57 6.38 2.86
C ALA A 55 -6.45 5.42 3.65
N MET A 56 -6.17 4.11 3.58
CA MET A 56 -6.91 3.07 4.29
C MET A 56 -6.79 3.23 5.81
N ALA A 57 -5.56 3.39 6.31
CA ALA A 57 -5.28 3.50 7.74
C ALA A 57 -5.86 4.78 8.34
N CYS A 58 -5.71 5.92 7.65
CA CYS A 58 -6.27 7.20 8.09
C CYS A 58 -7.79 7.16 8.13
N THR A 59 -8.43 6.63 7.09
CA THR A 59 -9.90 6.53 7.02
C THR A 59 -10.44 5.65 8.15
N GLY A 60 -9.88 4.46 8.32
CA GLY A 60 -10.31 3.54 9.38
C GLY A 60 -10.11 4.14 10.77
N ALA A 61 -8.96 4.78 11.02
CA ALA A 61 -8.68 5.40 12.32
C ALA A 61 -9.56 6.61 12.61
N TYR A 62 -9.85 7.44 11.59
CA TYR A 62 -10.67 8.64 11.75
C TYR A 62 -12.15 8.30 12.03
N HIS A 63 -12.70 7.32 11.32
CA HIS A 63 -14.11 6.91 11.48
C HIS A 63 -14.31 5.83 12.55
N ASP A 64 -13.22 5.26 13.09
CA ASP A 64 -13.23 4.11 14.02
C ASP A 64 -14.03 2.91 13.48
N VAL A 65 -13.76 2.54 12.22
CA VAL A 65 -14.45 1.46 11.51
C VAL A 65 -13.49 0.39 10.97
N PRO A 66 -13.95 -0.86 10.79
CA PRO A 66 -13.22 -1.87 10.02
C PRO A 66 -13.33 -1.61 8.51
N MET A 67 -12.81 -2.52 7.67
CA MET A 67 -12.81 -2.33 6.21
C MET A 67 -14.22 -2.36 5.60
N GLY A 68 -15.19 -3.04 6.21
CA GLY A 68 -16.54 -3.22 5.66
C GLY A 68 -17.24 -1.92 5.24
N PRO A 69 -17.32 -0.89 6.10
CA PRO A 69 -17.88 0.42 5.73
C PRO A 69 -17.21 1.10 4.53
N LEU A 70 -15.92 0.88 4.29
CA LEU A 70 -15.22 1.44 3.13
C LEU A 70 -15.61 0.75 1.82
N GLN A 71 -16.22 -0.44 1.87
CA GLN A 71 -16.62 -1.24 0.70
C GLN A 71 -17.97 -0.79 0.08
N HIS A 72 -18.70 0.10 0.76
CA HIS A 72 -20.04 0.53 0.36
C HIS A 72 -20.12 2.05 0.20
N PRO A 73 -21.06 2.58 -0.59
CA PRO A 73 -21.28 4.02 -0.67
C PRO A 73 -21.58 4.61 0.72
N GLY A 74 -20.83 5.66 1.10
CA GLY A 74 -20.89 6.23 2.44
C GLY A 74 -19.74 7.20 2.69
N ALA A 75 -19.81 7.92 3.81
CA ALA A 75 -18.84 8.95 4.16
C ALA A 75 -17.41 8.38 4.33
N GLU A 76 -17.31 7.15 4.80
CA GLU A 76 -16.07 6.41 4.99
C GLU A 76 -15.39 6.14 3.64
N ARG A 77 -16.14 5.62 2.67
CA ARG A 77 -15.63 5.39 1.31
C ARG A 77 -15.27 6.70 0.61
N ASP A 78 -16.08 7.75 0.79
CA ASP A 78 -15.80 9.07 0.23
C ASP A 78 -14.51 9.68 0.80
N THR A 79 -14.26 9.49 2.11
CA THR A 79 -13.00 9.88 2.77
C THR A 79 -11.82 9.14 2.16
N PHE A 80 -11.92 7.81 2.01
CA PHE A 80 -10.87 7.00 1.39
C PHE A 80 -10.57 7.42 -0.06
N ILE A 81 -11.62 7.73 -0.83
CA ILE A 81 -11.49 8.25 -2.21
C ILE A 81 -10.78 9.62 -2.20
N GLY A 82 -11.16 10.52 -1.28
CA GLY A 82 -10.52 11.84 -1.13
C GLY A 82 -9.03 11.73 -0.87
N LEU A 83 -8.64 10.96 0.15
CA LEU A 83 -7.23 10.73 0.50
C LEU A 83 -6.45 10.03 -0.61
N SER A 84 -7.07 9.07 -1.30
CA SER A 84 -6.46 8.41 -2.47
C SER A 84 -6.23 9.40 -3.61
N LYS A 85 -7.16 10.34 -3.86
CA LYS A 85 -7.00 11.39 -4.87
C LYS A 85 -5.85 12.31 -4.52
N GLU A 86 -5.78 12.82 -3.29
CA GLU A 86 -4.69 13.67 -2.82
C GLU A 86 -3.33 13.01 -2.99
N SER A 87 -3.19 11.76 -2.54
CA SER A 87 -1.96 10.99 -2.69
C SER A 87 -1.61 10.73 -4.16
N SER A 88 -2.62 10.48 -5.00
CA SER A 88 -2.41 10.28 -6.43
C SER A 88 -1.85 11.52 -7.12
N GLU A 89 -2.37 12.71 -6.76
CA GLU A 89 -1.89 14.00 -7.27
C GLU A 89 -0.45 14.28 -6.85
N ILE A 90 -0.10 13.99 -5.59
CA ILE A 90 1.29 14.08 -5.11
C ILE A 90 2.19 13.18 -5.97
N GLY A 91 1.80 11.92 -6.17
CA GLY A 91 2.57 11.00 -7.00
C GLY A 91 2.75 11.50 -8.44
N ARG A 92 1.69 12.05 -9.06
CA ARG A 92 1.78 12.66 -10.40
C ARG A 92 2.80 13.81 -10.43
N LYS A 93 2.81 14.68 -9.41
CA LYS A 93 3.78 15.78 -9.29
C LYS A 93 5.21 15.28 -9.05
N MET A 94 5.37 14.10 -8.45
CA MET A 94 6.65 13.42 -8.29
C MET A 94 7.12 12.68 -9.56
N GLY A 95 6.32 12.70 -10.64
CA GLY A 95 6.64 12.01 -11.89
C GLY A 95 6.23 10.52 -11.92
N ILE A 96 5.43 10.06 -10.95
CA ILE A 96 4.94 8.69 -10.93
C ILE A 96 3.88 8.51 -12.02
N THR A 97 4.11 7.49 -12.86
CA THR A 97 3.14 7.02 -13.84
C THR A 97 2.39 5.81 -13.27
N TYR A 98 1.06 5.86 -13.29
CA TYR A 98 0.20 4.75 -12.86
C TYR A 98 -0.21 3.90 -14.07
N ALA A 99 -0.24 2.58 -13.90
CA ALA A 99 -0.62 1.65 -14.97
C ALA A 99 -2.13 1.68 -15.29
N GLU A 100 -2.95 2.00 -14.28
CA GLU A 100 -4.40 2.19 -14.37
C GLU A 100 -4.81 3.35 -13.44
N ASP A 101 -6.11 3.69 -13.39
CA ASP A 101 -6.58 4.69 -12.44
C ASP A 101 -6.30 4.23 -10.99
N PRO A 102 -5.46 4.97 -10.23
CA PRO A 102 -5.12 4.58 -8.86
C PRO A 102 -6.35 4.51 -7.94
N ILE A 103 -7.39 5.28 -8.21
CA ILE A 103 -8.60 5.30 -7.38
C ILE A 103 -9.41 4.03 -7.62
N GLU A 104 -9.65 3.69 -8.89
CA GLU A 104 -10.33 2.45 -9.24
C GLU A 104 -9.57 1.23 -8.73
N TYR A 105 -8.25 1.23 -8.87
CA TYR A 105 -7.40 0.15 -8.35
C TYR A 105 -7.53 0.01 -6.83
N ASN A 106 -7.40 1.12 -6.10
CA ASN A 106 -7.51 1.13 -4.64
C ASN A 106 -8.87 0.61 -4.17
N LEU A 107 -9.96 1.03 -4.81
CA LEU A 107 -11.31 0.53 -4.51
C LEU A 107 -11.45 -0.97 -4.79
N LYS A 108 -10.93 -1.47 -5.92
CA LYS A 108 -10.89 -2.92 -6.22
C LYS A 108 -10.16 -3.73 -5.14
N VAL A 109 -9.17 -3.15 -4.47
CA VAL A 109 -8.44 -3.80 -3.38
C VAL A 109 -9.27 -3.77 -2.10
N ILE A 110 -9.80 -2.60 -1.69
CA ILE A 110 -10.67 -2.46 -0.51
C ILE A 110 -11.85 -3.44 -0.57
N ASP A 111 -12.50 -3.54 -1.72
CA ASP A 111 -13.70 -4.38 -1.94
C ASP A 111 -13.40 -5.90 -1.83
N LYS A 112 -12.12 -6.30 -1.75
CA LYS A 112 -11.68 -7.70 -1.57
C LYS A 112 -11.12 -7.99 -0.18
N LEU A 113 -10.96 -6.97 0.66
CA LEU A 113 -10.48 -7.16 2.02
C LEU A 113 -11.56 -7.85 2.88
N ASP A 114 -11.11 -8.51 3.94
CA ASP A 114 -12.00 -9.03 4.97
C ASP A 114 -12.73 -7.83 5.62
N PRO A 115 -14.07 -7.76 5.58
CA PRO A 115 -14.83 -6.61 6.09
C PRO A 115 -14.63 -6.37 7.59
N ASP A 116 -14.24 -7.38 8.36
CA ASP A 116 -13.99 -7.29 9.80
C ASP A 116 -12.53 -6.91 10.12
N SER A 117 -11.67 -6.84 9.10
CA SER A 117 -10.27 -6.46 9.30
C SER A 117 -10.11 -4.96 9.58
N THR A 118 -9.11 -4.63 10.38
CA THR A 118 -8.67 -3.26 10.67
C THR A 118 -7.21 -3.07 10.26
N ALA A 119 -6.83 -1.84 9.90
CA ALA A 119 -5.45 -1.49 9.60
C ALA A 119 -4.57 -1.66 10.85
N SER A 120 -3.28 -1.99 10.66
CA SER A 120 -2.34 -2.16 11.78
C SER A 120 -2.27 -0.91 12.66
N MET A 121 -2.18 0.27 12.02
CA MET A 121 -2.15 1.55 12.71
C MET A 121 -3.33 1.76 13.67
N GLN A 122 -4.55 1.32 13.30
CA GLN A 122 -5.73 1.39 14.19
C GLN A 122 -5.53 0.52 15.43
N LYS A 123 -4.97 -0.69 15.25
CA LYS A 123 -4.70 -1.62 16.36
C LYS A 123 -3.63 -1.06 17.30
N ASP A 124 -2.63 -0.37 16.77
CA ASP A 124 -1.55 0.22 17.55
C ASP A 124 -2.04 1.43 18.37
N ILE A 125 -2.86 2.30 17.77
CA ILE A 125 -3.53 3.41 18.46
C ILE A 125 -4.43 2.89 19.59
N ALA A 126 -5.26 1.88 19.32
CA ALA A 126 -6.17 1.31 20.32
C ALA A 126 -5.43 0.69 21.52
N LYS A 127 -4.19 0.23 21.32
CA LYS A 127 -3.33 -0.34 22.37
C LYS A 127 -2.48 0.71 23.11
N GLY A 128 -2.55 1.98 22.71
CA GLY A 128 -1.69 3.04 23.25
C GLY A 128 -0.21 2.85 22.96
N HIS A 129 0.13 2.12 21.90
CA HIS A 129 1.52 1.90 21.47
C HIS A 129 2.00 3.03 20.56
N GLU A 130 3.33 3.14 20.38
CA GLU A 130 3.89 3.93 19.29
C GLU A 130 3.34 3.40 17.96
N SER A 131 2.70 4.29 17.21
CA SER A 131 1.99 3.98 15.98
C SER A 131 2.78 4.49 14.78
N GLU A 132 2.61 3.84 13.62
CA GLU A 132 3.17 4.28 12.33
C GLU A 132 2.56 5.60 11.81
N ILE A 133 1.74 6.29 12.62
CA ILE A 133 1.13 7.61 12.34
C ILE A 133 2.11 8.55 11.63
N GLN A 134 3.34 8.76 12.13
CA GLN A 134 4.29 9.70 11.52
C GLN A 134 4.78 9.27 10.14
N GLY A 135 4.74 7.97 9.84
CA GLY A 135 5.13 7.42 8.54
C GLY A 135 3.97 7.31 7.55
N LEU A 136 2.73 7.36 8.02
CA LEU A 136 1.51 7.16 7.22
C LEU A 136 0.68 8.42 7.03
N LEU A 137 0.72 9.38 7.95
CA LEU A 137 0.06 10.66 7.81
C LEU A 137 1.00 11.66 7.13
N LEU A 138 0.48 12.37 6.13
CA LEU A 138 1.14 13.49 5.45
C LEU A 138 1.18 14.78 6.29
N ILE A 139 1.09 14.68 7.63
CA ILE A 139 1.01 15.83 8.54
C ILE A 139 2.32 15.97 9.32
#